data_AF-A0A1D2MA17-F1
#
_entry.id   AF-A0A1D2MA17-F1
#
_cell.length_a   1.000
_cell.length_b   1.000
_cell.length_c   1.000
_cell.angle_alpha   90.00
_cell.angle_beta   90.00
_cell.angle_gamma   90.00
#
_symmetry.space_group_name_H-M   'P 1'
#
loop_
_entity.id
_entity.type
_entity.pdbx_description
1 polymer ?
#
loop_
_entity_poly.entity_id
_entity_poly.type
_entity_poly.pdbx_seq_one_letter_code
_entity_poly.pdbx_strand_id
1 'polypeptide(L)'
;MQASRDKLISSSNSLKNSNEKIFAPLSTPATEDKFQHANQGEENDIFSTFRGLLILGRILGVIPFSGVFKKSYKDLYFSRCSVAAIANVFCVTLLVFNTTVAIGNAVRDRKRNALEIAWSIGTPLFSMWGLFIYSYFMIRGDEFLKILKFWASCNIHYSKKDIYLYRTVVITSIVLFTSAVLENAVLHMEFFEVFDDINGHIVKYGKETGNASVIKMYYWRGHTYWNGVVGYHPIFAVIAFLVHKWVLYGWNYIDVLMALICRALYFKFKVLCRAAEDTLFLPLPLESPDVYIPSEFDRQAWRQLTKDHDQLCNLIDVMNRFFSPLIFVSYSVNIYFVCMQLLGTLNPDVVAHSIVHSIYAPWSFVHIIARIFVLSICAAKINEYAHNIRNVVQRCPVELYEGSVAKLDKRVNTGPKLGLSGLGCFVVTKPFMLSILNVVFTIEIVLLQGLSTSQSKRRLGGF
;
A
#
# COMPACT_ATOMS: atom_id res chain seq x y z
N MET A 1 -36.05 -29.91 75.58
CA MET A 1 -34.71 -29.37 75.22
C MET A 1 -34.14 -29.93 73.92
N GLN A 2 -34.46 -31.17 73.50
CA GLN A 2 -34.00 -31.72 72.21
C GLN A 2 -34.60 -31.01 70.98
N ALA A 3 -35.91 -30.74 70.99
CA ALA A 3 -36.61 -30.14 69.85
C ALA A 3 -36.20 -28.69 69.49
N SER A 4 -35.65 -27.92 70.43
CA SER A 4 -35.08 -26.59 70.14
C SER A 4 -33.67 -26.66 69.54
N ARG A 5 -32.94 -27.75 69.80
CA ARG A 5 -31.59 -27.98 69.25
C ARG A 5 -31.68 -28.37 67.77
N ASP A 6 -32.67 -29.17 67.39
CA ASP A 6 -32.86 -29.62 66.02
C ASP A 6 -33.35 -28.49 65.08
N LYS A 7 -34.11 -27.52 65.60
CA LYS A 7 -34.50 -26.30 64.85
C LYS A 7 -33.34 -25.32 64.63
N LEU A 8 -32.38 -25.26 65.56
CA LEU A 8 -31.17 -24.44 65.40
C LEU A 8 -30.19 -25.05 64.39
N ILE A 9 -30.09 -26.38 64.35
CA ILE A 9 -29.24 -27.10 63.39
C ILE A 9 -29.84 -27.05 61.97
N SER A 10 -31.17 -27.14 61.81
CA SER A 10 -31.79 -27.02 60.48
C SER A 10 -31.74 -25.59 59.92
N SER A 11 -31.85 -24.56 60.79
CA SER A 11 -31.69 -23.15 60.42
C SER A 11 -30.23 -22.84 60.02
N SER A 12 -29.25 -23.39 60.75
CA SER A 12 -27.82 -23.25 60.43
C SER A 12 -27.44 -23.92 59.11
N ASN A 13 -28.00 -25.10 58.81
CA ASN A 13 -27.75 -25.80 57.54
C ASN A 13 -28.49 -25.15 56.36
N SER A 14 -29.66 -24.52 56.59
CA SER A 14 -30.36 -23.69 55.60
C SER A 14 -29.55 -22.44 55.23
N LEU A 15 -28.96 -21.76 56.23
CA LEU A 15 -28.08 -20.60 56.05
C LEU A 15 -26.71 -20.95 55.42
N LYS A 16 -26.19 -22.16 55.65
CA LYS A 16 -24.99 -22.66 54.95
C LYS A 16 -25.26 -22.98 53.48
N ASN A 17 -26.39 -23.62 53.17
CA ASN A 17 -26.78 -23.94 51.79
C ASN A 17 -27.21 -22.71 50.98
N SER A 18 -27.69 -21.64 51.61
CA SER A 18 -27.95 -20.37 50.92
C SER A 18 -26.67 -19.55 50.70
N ASN A 19 -25.69 -19.60 51.61
CA ASN A 19 -24.40 -18.94 51.42
C ASN A 19 -23.46 -19.67 50.43
N GLU A 20 -23.53 -21.00 50.30
CA GLU A 20 -22.80 -21.75 49.26
C GLU A 20 -23.39 -21.55 47.85
N LYS A 21 -24.66 -21.15 47.73
CA LYS A 21 -25.26 -20.76 46.44
C LYS A 21 -24.95 -19.34 45.99
N ILE A 22 -24.41 -18.49 46.86
CA ILE A 22 -24.06 -17.09 46.57
C ILE A 22 -22.58 -16.94 46.13
N PHE A 23 -21.74 -17.95 46.39
CA PHE A 23 -20.34 -18.01 45.96
C PHE A 23 -20.05 -19.15 44.96
N ALA A 24 -21.02 -19.48 44.10
CA ALA A 24 -20.70 -20.23 42.90
C ALA A 24 -19.90 -19.31 41.96
N PRO A 25 -18.72 -19.71 41.44
CA PRO A 25 -18.11 -18.94 40.37
C PRO A 25 -19.12 -18.90 39.23
N LEU A 26 -19.44 -17.68 38.76
CA LEU A 26 -20.16 -17.44 37.52
C LEU A 26 -19.26 -17.82 36.32
N SER A 27 -18.67 -19.01 36.36
CA SER A 27 -18.06 -19.68 35.23
C SER A 27 -19.04 -20.74 34.76
N THR A 28 -20.05 -20.32 34.00
CA THR A 28 -20.70 -21.28 33.12
C THR A 28 -19.67 -21.71 32.06
N PRO A 29 -19.46 -23.02 31.84
CA PRO A 29 -18.53 -23.52 30.81
C PRO A 29 -18.83 -22.93 29.41
N ALA A 30 -20.08 -22.50 29.19
CA ALA A 30 -20.56 -21.90 27.96
C ALA A 30 -19.91 -20.57 27.57
N THR A 31 -19.25 -19.86 28.50
CA THR A 31 -18.58 -18.57 28.21
C THR A 31 -17.10 -18.75 27.91
N GLU A 32 -16.44 -19.72 28.56
CA GLU A 32 -15.07 -20.14 28.22
C GLU A 32 -15.04 -20.95 26.91
N ASP A 33 -16.03 -21.83 26.67
CA ASP A 33 -16.13 -22.60 25.42
C ASP A 33 -16.41 -21.74 24.18
N LYS A 34 -17.04 -20.57 24.34
CA LYS A 34 -17.21 -19.62 23.22
C LYS A 34 -15.91 -18.92 22.80
N PHE A 35 -14.87 -18.98 23.62
CA PHE A 35 -13.59 -18.31 23.33
C PHE A 35 -12.45 -19.25 22.97
N GLN A 36 -12.58 -20.58 23.17
CA GLN A 36 -11.44 -21.50 23.03
C GLN A 36 -11.48 -22.54 21.91
N HIS A 37 -12.57 -22.74 21.15
CA HIS A 37 -12.57 -23.78 20.11
C HIS A 37 -13.09 -23.32 18.75
N ALA A 38 -12.19 -22.72 17.97
CA ALA A 38 -12.15 -22.85 16.51
C ALA A 38 -10.70 -22.67 16.03
N ASN A 39 -10.29 -23.33 14.95
CA ASN A 39 -8.95 -23.25 14.33
C ASN A 39 -8.52 -21.80 14.00
N GLN A 40 -8.07 -21.02 14.98
CA GLN A 40 -7.74 -19.59 14.83
C GLN A 40 -6.57 -19.32 13.87
N GLY A 41 -5.73 -20.33 13.58
CA GLY A 41 -4.58 -20.21 12.68
C GLY A 41 -4.90 -20.25 11.17
N GLU A 42 -6.11 -20.67 10.78
CA GLU A 42 -6.53 -20.68 9.36
C GLU A 42 -7.51 -19.55 9.01
N GLU A 43 -8.31 -19.05 9.97
CA GLU A 43 -9.35 -18.05 9.69
C GLU A 43 -8.84 -16.62 9.42
N ASN A 44 -7.63 -16.29 9.89
CA ASN A 44 -7.03 -14.95 9.76
C ASN A 44 -5.88 -14.88 8.74
N ASP A 45 -5.83 -15.81 7.80
CA ASP A 45 -4.81 -15.83 6.74
C ASP A 45 -5.06 -14.77 5.67
N ILE A 46 -4.20 -13.74 5.63
CA ILE A 46 -4.20 -12.70 4.60
C ILE A 46 -3.82 -13.24 3.22
N PHE A 47 -3.06 -14.33 3.14
CA PHE A 47 -2.63 -14.92 1.87
C PHE A 47 -3.82 -15.35 1.01
N SER A 48 -4.80 -16.05 1.60
CA SER A 48 -6.01 -16.49 0.89
C SER A 48 -6.70 -15.34 0.16
N THR A 49 -6.75 -14.17 0.79
CA THR A 49 -7.39 -12.96 0.26
C THR A 49 -6.54 -12.27 -0.79
N PHE A 50 -5.21 -12.27 -0.62
CA PHE A 50 -4.25 -11.62 -1.52
C PHE A 50 -3.73 -12.54 -2.63
N ARG A 51 -4.15 -13.81 -2.65
CA ARG A 51 -3.62 -14.83 -3.57
C ARG A 51 -3.68 -14.40 -5.04
N GLY A 52 -4.79 -13.83 -5.50
CA GLY A 52 -4.92 -13.32 -6.87
C GLY A 52 -3.88 -12.24 -7.21
N LEU A 53 -3.61 -11.33 -6.27
CA LEU A 53 -2.60 -10.29 -6.42
C LEU A 53 -1.18 -10.86 -6.40
N LEU A 54 -0.91 -11.87 -5.58
CA LEU A 54 0.40 -12.55 -5.57
C LEU A 54 0.63 -13.35 -6.85
N ILE A 55 -0.41 -13.98 -7.41
CA ILE A 55 -0.36 -14.65 -8.72
C ILE A 55 -0.02 -13.63 -9.81
N LEU A 56 -0.71 -12.48 -9.82
CA LEU A 56 -0.41 -11.40 -10.76
C LEU A 56 1.05 -10.94 -10.65
N GLY A 57 1.54 -10.70 -9.42
CA GLY A 57 2.93 -10.33 -9.20
C GLY A 57 3.93 -11.38 -9.71
N ARG A 58 3.58 -12.67 -9.63
CA ARG A 58 4.38 -13.76 -10.20
C ARG A 58 4.35 -13.77 -11.73
N ILE A 59 3.19 -13.54 -12.35
CA ILE A 59 3.05 -13.44 -13.82
C ILE A 59 3.86 -12.26 -14.36
N LEU A 60 3.84 -11.13 -13.65
CA LEU A 60 4.64 -9.95 -13.99
C LEU A 60 6.15 -10.16 -13.77
N GLY A 61 6.57 -11.24 -13.10
CA GLY A 61 7.97 -11.48 -12.76
C GLY A 61 8.49 -10.68 -11.56
N VAL A 62 7.64 -9.89 -10.90
CA VAL A 62 8.01 -9.12 -9.69
C VAL A 62 8.20 -10.04 -8.49
N ILE A 63 7.29 -11.00 -8.30
CA ILE A 63 7.31 -11.93 -7.16
C ILE A 63 8.08 -13.21 -7.51
N PRO A 64 9.22 -13.48 -6.85
CA PRO A 64 10.03 -14.66 -7.11
C PRO A 64 9.67 -15.86 -6.22
N PHE A 65 8.43 -15.93 -5.70
CA PHE A 65 8.00 -16.99 -4.77
C PHE A 65 7.45 -18.21 -5.48
N SER A 66 7.65 -19.38 -4.87
CA SER A 66 7.00 -20.64 -5.23
C SER A 66 5.82 -20.93 -4.31
N GLY A 67 4.88 -21.76 -4.78
CA GLY A 67 3.70 -22.13 -3.99
C GLY A 67 2.52 -21.15 -4.04
N VAL A 68 2.60 -20.03 -4.76
CA VAL A 68 1.52 -19.02 -4.86
C VAL A 68 0.19 -19.61 -5.40
N PHE A 69 0.27 -20.66 -6.21
CA PHE A 69 -0.91 -21.36 -6.73
C PHE A 69 -1.50 -22.38 -5.75
N LYS A 70 -0.86 -22.65 -4.61
CA LYS A 70 -1.38 -23.54 -3.57
C LYS A 70 -2.43 -22.83 -2.70
N LYS A 71 -3.12 -23.58 -1.86
CA LYS A 71 -4.23 -23.08 -1.03
C LYS A 71 -3.76 -22.46 0.30
N SER A 72 -2.58 -22.83 0.79
CA SER A 72 -2.09 -22.39 2.10
C SER A 72 -0.87 -21.50 2.01
N TYR A 73 -0.76 -20.52 2.91
CA TYR A 73 0.45 -19.71 3.09
C TYR A 73 1.67 -20.53 3.52
N LYS A 74 1.45 -21.72 4.12
CA LYS A 74 2.53 -22.63 4.55
C LYS A 74 3.34 -23.17 3.37
N ASP A 75 2.70 -23.28 2.21
CA ASP A 75 3.33 -23.74 0.97
C ASP A 75 4.14 -22.65 0.26
N LEU A 76 4.12 -21.40 0.78
CA LEU A 76 4.93 -20.32 0.23
C LEU A 76 6.37 -20.43 0.70
N TYR A 77 7.25 -20.55 -0.29
CA TYR A 77 8.69 -20.50 -0.06
C TYR A 77 9.38 -19.69 -1.15
N PHE A 78 10.51 -19.12 -0.79
CA PHE A 78 11.41 -18.45 -1.69
C PHE A 78 12.62 -19.36 -1.93
N SER A 79 12.97 -19.58 -3.19
CA SER A 79 14.17 -20.29 -3.58
C SER A 79 14.80 -19.56 -4.76
N ARG A 80 16.09 -19.25 -4.64
CA ARG A 80 16.86 -18.51 -5.65
C ARG A 80 17.02 -19.27 -6.96
N CYS A 81 16.79 -20.58 -6.97
CA CYS A 81 16.85 -21.43 -8.16
C CYS A 81 15.47 -21.85 -8.67
N SER A 82 14.39 -21.27 -8.14
CA SER A 82 13.04 -21.56 -8.66
C SER A 82 12.79 -20.89 -10.01
N VAL A 83 11.86 -21.44 -10.80
CA VAL A 83 11.46 -20.84 -12.10
C VAL A 83 11.03 -19.38 -11.95
N ALA A 84 10.36 -19.03 -10.85
CA ALA A 84 9.95 -17.64 -10.57
C ALA A 84 11.16 -16.72 -10.30
N ALA A 85 12.18 -17.23 -9.59
CA ALA A 85 13.41 -16.48 -9.35
C ALA A 85 14.24 -16.31 -10.64
N ILE A 86 14.34 -17.36 -11.46
CA ILE A 86 15.03 -17.29 -12.76
C ILE A 86 14.35 -16.26 -13.69
N ALA A 87 13.02 -16.29 -13.75
CA ALA A 87 12.25 -15.30 -14.52
C ALA A 87 12.49 -13.87 -14.01
N ASN A 88 12.52 -13.66 -12.69
CA ASN A 88 12.83 -12.36 -12.11
C ASN A 88 14.27 -11.90 -12.45
N VAL A 89 15.27 -12.78 -12.34
CA VAL A 89 16.67 -12.46 -12.70
C VAL A 89 16.81 -12.09 -14.17
N PHE A 90 16.06 -12.77 -15.05
CA PHE A 90 15.98 -12.40 -16.46
C PHE A 90 15.41 -10.98 -16.65
N CYS A 91 14.29 -10.65 -15.98
CA CYS A 91 13.75 -9.28 -16.00
C CYS A 91 14.75 -8.26 -15.48
N VAL A 92 15.41 -8.53 -14.34
CA VAL A 92 16.42 -7.64 -13.74
C VAL A 92 17.58 -7.40 -14.72
N THR A 93 18.07 -8.44 -15.39
CA THR A 93 19.19 -8.31 -16.35
C THR A 93 18.83 -7.35 -17.50
N LEU A 94 17.64 -7.49 -18.07
CA LEU A 94 17.17 -6.60 -19.13
C LEU A 94 16.88 -5.18 -18.62
N LEU A 95 16.40 -5.04 -17.38
CA LEU A 95 16.21 -3.74 -16.74
C LEU A 95 17.54 -3.02 -16.46
N VAL A 96 18.58 -3.73 -16.05
CA VAL A 96 19.93 -3.17 -15.87
C VAL A 96 20.44 -2.60 -17.20
N PHE A 97 20.31 -3.35 -18.29
CA PHE A 97 20.66 -2.86 -19.62
C PHE A 97 19.85 -1.60 -19.97
N ASN A 98 18.52 -1.66 -19.84
CA ASN A 98 17.64 -0.54 -20.16
C ASN A 98 17.97 0.72 -19.35
N THR A 99 18.19 0.59 -18.04
CA THR A 99 18.57 1.70 -17.16
C THR A 99 19.92 2.29 -17.52
N THR A 100 20.90 1.45 -17.85
CA THR A 100 22.24 1.91 -18.24
C THR A 100 22.17 2.75 -19.52
N VAL A 101 21.45 2.26 -20.55
CA VAL A 101 21.28 3.00 -21.80
C VAL A 101 20.46 4.28 -21.59
N ALA A 102 19.40 4.22 -20.77
CA ALA A 102 18.59 5.39 -20.45
C ALA A 102 19.40 6.50 -19.76
N ILE A 103 20.23 6.16 -18.76
CA ILE A 103 21.11 7.10 -18.07
C ILE A 103 22.15 7.66 -19.05
N GLY A 104 22.79 6.81 -19.84
CA GLY A 104 23.76 7.24 -20.85
C GLY A 104 23.17 8.26 -21.84
N ASN A 105 21.93 8.02 -22.29
CA ASN A 105 21.22 8.93 -23.18
C ASN A 105 20.86 10.27 -22.49
N ALA A 106 20.43 10.23 -21.23
CA ALA A 106 20.10 11.44 -20.48
C ALA A 106 21.32 12.35 -20.25
N VAL A 107 22.51 11.76 -20.09
CA VAL A 107 23.78 12.49 -19.84
C VAL A 107 24.45 12.95 -21.14
N ARG A 108 24.23 12.27 -22.27
CA ARG A 108 24.91 12.54 -23.55
C ARG A 108 24.60 13.93 -24.12
N ASP A 109 23.35 14.37 -24.02
CA ASP A 109 22.92 15.64 -24.63
C ASP A 109 23.10 16.81 -23.68
N ARG A 110 23.76 17.89 -24.15
CA ARG A 110 23.88 19.14 -23.39
C ARG A 110 22.51 19.79 -23.22
N LYS A 111 21.98 19.79 -21.99
CA LYS A 111 20.70 20.44 -21.65
C LYS A 111 20.93 21.93 -21.39
N ARG A 112 20.10 22.78 -21.98
CA ARG A 112 20.24 24.25 -21.96
C ARG A 112 19.41 24.93 -20.89
N ASN A 113 18.36 24.26 -20.40
CA ASN A 113 17.47 24.81 -19.37
C ASN A 113 16.97 23.70 -18.43
N ALA A 114 16.35 24.11 -17.32
CA ALA A 114 15.82 23.19 -16.30
C ALA A 114 14.71 22.26 -16.86
N LEU A 115 13.96 22.72 -17.85
CA LEU A 115 12.88 21.94 -18.49
C LEU A 115 13.44 20.74 -19.26
N GLU A 116 14.45 20.96 -20.09
CA GLU A 116 15.15 19.91 -20.84
C GLU A 116 15.79 18.88 -19.89
N ILE A 117 16.31 19.32 -18.75
CA ILE A 117 16.82 18.44 -17.70
C ILE A 117 15.67 17.59 -17.14
N ALA A 118 14.57 18.22 -16.74
CA ALA A 118 13.41 17.53 -16.16
C ALA A 118 12.85 16.44 -17.09
N TRP A 119 12.67 16.72 -18.39
CA TRP A 119 12.23 15.72 -19.37
C TRP A 119 13.26 14.61 -19.60
N SER A 120 14.55 14.94 -19.60
CA SER A 120 15.60 13.95 -19.86
C SER A 120 15.73 12.87 -18.77
N ILE A 121 15.36 13.20 -17.53
CA ILE A 121 15.44 12.29 -16.39
C ILE A 121 14.27 11.29 -16.35
N GLY A 122 13.18 11.54 -17.09
CA GLY A 122 11.95 10.73 -17.00
C GLY A 122 12.14 9.26 -17.36
N THR A 123 12.83 8.98 -18.48
CA THR A 123 13.12 7.61 -18.90
C THR A 123 14.08 6.90 -17.94
N PRO A 124 15.22 7.51 -17.52
CA PRO A 124 16.04 6.97 -16.44
C PRO A 124 15.25 6.67 -15.17
N LEU A 125 14.48 7.63 -14.66
CA LEU A 125 13.72 7.48 -13.42
C LEU A 125 12.71 6.33 -13.49
N PHE A 126 11.97 6.25 -14.60
CA PHE A 126 11.05 5.15 -14.89
C PHE A 126 11.77 3.80 -14.82
N SER A 127 12.87 3.66 -15.56
CA SER A 127 13.63 2.42 -15.62
C SER A 127 14.26 2.05 -14.27
N MET A 128 14.82 3.02 -13.55
CA MET A 128 15.42 2.83 -12.22
C MET A 128 14.38 2.35 -11.21
N TRP A 129 13.16 2.88 -11.28
CA TRP A 129 12.08 2.43 -10.41
C TRP A 129 11.69 0.97 -10.68
N GLY A 130 11.57 0.59 -11.95
CA GLY A 130 11.37 -0.81 -12.33
C GLY A 130 12.50 -1.70 -11.83
N LEU A 131 13.76 -1.33 -12.11
CA LEU A 131 14.93 -2.07 -11.65
C LEU A 131 14.93 -2.24 -10.12
N PHE A 132 14.61 -1.18 -9.38
CA PHE A 132 14.52 -1.22 -7.93
C PHE A 132 13.45 -2.20 -7.46
N ILE A 133 12.21 -2.15 -7.98
CA ILE A 133 11.13 -3.06 -7.56
C ILE A 133 11.55 -4.53 -7.72
N TYR A 134 12.03 -4.91 -8.92
CA TYR A 134 12.34 -6.31 -9.21
C TYR A 134 13.53 -6.80 -8.39
N SER A 135 14.59 -5.99 -8.27
CA SER A 135 15.76 -6.31 -7.45
C SER A 135 15.40 -6.39 -5.97
N TYR A 136 14.52 -5.51 -5.49
CA TYR A 136 14.11 -5.47 -4.09
C TYR A 136 13.38 -6.74 -3.65
N PHE A 137 12.46 -7.24 -4.47
CA PHE A 137 11.77 -8.51 -4.18
C PHE A 137 12.70 -9.73 -4.31
N MET A 138 13.68 -9.69 -5.21
CA MET A 138 14.69 -10.75 -5.31
C MET A 138 15.61 -10.79 -4.09
N ILE A 139 16.01 -9.64 -3.56
CA ILE A 139 16.94 -9.54 -2.42
C ILE A 139 16.22 -9.78 -1.10
N ARG A 140 15.04 -9.16 -0.90
CA ARG A 140 14.31 -9.13 0.38
C ARG A 140 13.04 -9.99 0.38
N GLY A 141 12.87 -10.86 -0.62
CA GLY A 141 11.69 -11.71 -0.76
C GLY A 141 11.36 -12.55 0.47
N ASP A 142 12.38 -13.07 1.16
CA ASP A 142 12.22 -13.80 2.42
C ASP A 142 11.57 -12.97 3.53
N GLU A 143 11.88 -11.67 3.59
CA GLU A 143 11.30 -10.78 4.60
C GLU A 143 9.82 -10.52 4.33
N PHE A 144 9.43 -10.41 3.06
CA PHE A 144 8.02 -10.33 2.70
C PHE A 144 7.26 -11.60 3.07
N LEU A 145 7.85 -12.78 2.86
CA LEU A 145 7.24 -14.04 3.31
C LEU A 145 7.13 -14.12 4.85
N LYS A 146 8.14 -13.61 5.58
CA LYS A 146 8.08 -13.50 7.05
C LYS A 146 6.93 -12.59 7.49
N ILE A 147 6.64 -11.50 6.78
CA ILE A 147 5.48 -10.65 7.05
C ILE A 147 4.17 -11.45 6.94
N LEU A 148 3.98 -12.21 5.84
CA LEU A 148 2.76 -13.00 5.65
C LEU A 148 2.59 -14.06 6.74
N LYS A 149 3.68 -14.73 7.13
CA LYS A 149 3.68 -15.73 8.22
C LYS A 149 3.40 -15.08 9.58
N PHE A 150 4.07 -13.96 9.87
CA PHE A 150 3.88 -13.21 11.11
C PHE A 150 2.46 -12.69 11.23
N TRP A 151 1.87 -12.22 10.13
CA TRP A 151 0.47 -11.81 10.06
C TRP A 151 -0.48 -12.94 10.46
N ALA A 152 -0.28 -14.15 9.92
CA ALA A 152 -1.10 -15.31 10.24
C ALA A 152 -0.95 -15.75 11.71
N SER A 153 0.24 -15.57 12.31
CA SER A 153 0.47 -15.84 13.73
C SER A 153 -0.02 -14.74 14.68
N CYS A 154 -0.39 -13.57 14.15
CA CYS A 154 -0.82 -12.42 14.94
C CYS A 154 -2.27 -12.61 15.39
N ASN A 155 -2.42 -13.33 16.52
CA ASN A 155 -3.70 -13.60 17.16
C ASN A 155 -4.08 -12.44 18.09
N ILE A 156 -5.11 -11.69 17.68
CA ILE A 156 -5.63 -10.52 18.39
C ILE A 156 -6.94 -10.93 19.04
N HIS A 157 -7.08 -10.71 20.36
CA HIS A 157 -8.27 -11.09 21.09
C HIS A 157 -9.49 -10.26 20.68
N TYR A 158 -9.35 -8.92 20.67
CA TYR A 158 -10.37 -7.99 20.19
C TYR A 158 -10.33 -7.89 18.67
N SER A 159 -10.67 -8.98 17.98
CA SER A 159 -10.67 -9.08 16.53
C SER A 159 -12.00 -9.59 15.96
N LYS A 160 -12.30 -9.16 14.74
CA LYS A 160 -13.44 -9.59 13.93
C LYS A 160 -12.94 -9.76 12.50
N LYS A 161 -13.41 -10.82 11.82
CA LYS A 161 -13.03 -11.09 10.43
C LYS A 161 -13.48 -9.97 9.50
N ASP A 162 -12.61 -9.58 8.58
CA ASP A 162 -12.94 -8.60 7.56
C ASP A 162 -13.68 -9.23 6.38
N ILE A 163 -15.01 -9.23 6.44
CA ILE A 163 -15.87 -9.79 5.39
C ILE A 163 -15.79 -9.01 4.06
N TYR A 164 -15.29 -7.77 4.08
CA TYR A 164 -15.23 -6.91 2.89
C TYR A 164 -13.84 -6.86 2.25
N LEU A 165 -12.79 -7.36 2.92
CA LEU A 165 -11.41 -7.27 2.44
C LEU A 165 -11.23 -7.91 1.08
N TYR A 166 -11.75 -9.13 0.88
CA TYR A 166 -11.67 -9.82 -0.40
C TYR A 166 -12.30 -9.00 -1.53
N ARG A 167 -13.51 -8.48 -1.30
CA ARG A 167 -14.20 -7.63 -2.27
C ARG A 167 -13.41 -6.36 -2.56
N THR A 168 -12.85 -5.70 -1.54
CA THR A 168 -12.03 -4.50 -1.74
C THR A 168 -10.77 -4.82 -2.56
N VAL A 169 -10.05 -5.89 -2.23
CA VAL A 169 -8.84 -6.32 -2.96
C VAL A 169 -9.16 -6.56 -4.42
N VAL A 170 -10.21 -7.33 -4.71
CA VAL A 170 -10.61 -7.66 -6.09
C VAL A 170 -11.05 -6.41 -6.86
N ILE A 171 -11.97 -5.61 -6.33
CA ILE A 171 -12.49 -4.43 -7.04
C ILE A 171 -11.39 -3.41 -7.29
N THR A 172 -10.60 -3.04 -6.26
CA THR A 172 -9.52 -2.06 -6.42
C THR A 172 -8.47 -2.55 -7.41
N SER A 173 -8.11 -3.84 -7.37
CA SER A 173 -7.17 -4.41 -8.34
C SER A 173 -7.75 -4.37 -9.76
N ILE A 174 -8.98 -4.86 -9.96
CA ILE A 174 -9.60 -4.88 -11.29
C ILE A 174 -9.68 -3.46 -11.86
N VAL A 175 -10.20 -2.49 -11.09
CA VAL A 175 -10.35 -1.10 -11.54
C VAL A 175 -9.00 -0.49 -11.93
N LEU A 176 -7.99 -0.57 -11.07
CA LEU A 176 -6.71 0.07 -11.32
C LEU A 176 -5.89 -0.63 -12.41
N PHE A 177 -5.88 -1.97 -12.46
CA PHE A 177 -5.17 -2.68 -13.54
C PHE A 177 -5.89 -2.56 -14.88
N THR A 178 -7.23 -2.56 -14.90
CA THR A 178 -7.99 -2.33 -16.14
C THR A 178 -7.73 -0.91 -16.64
N SER A 179 -7.76 0.09 -15.75
CA SER A 179 -7.36 1.46 -16.09
C SER A 179 -5.95 1.51 -16.69
N ALA A 180 -4.96 0.88 -16.05
CA ALA A 180 -3.59 0.86 -16.55
C ALA A 180 -3.44 0.16 -17.92
N VAL A 181 -4.23 -0.89 -18.17
CA VAL A 181 -4.23 -1.58 -19.48
C VAL A 181 -4.87 -0.71 -20.55
N LEU A 182 -6.02 -0.09 -20.27
CA LEU A 182 -6.74 0.76 -21.21
C LEU A 182 -5.98 2.04 -21.51
N GLU A 183 -5.45 2.71 -20.49
CA GLU A 183 -4.59 3.90 -20.62
C GLU A 183 -3.39 3.61 -21.55
N ASN A 184 -2.70 2.48 -21.33
CA ASN A 184 -1.58 2.05 -22.15
C ASN A 184 -2.00 1.63 -23.57
N ALA A 185 -3.21 1.12 -23.76
CA ALA A 185 -3.74 0.84 -25.08
C ALA A 185 -3.99 2.13 -25.87
N VAL A 186 -4.48 3.20 -25.21
CA VAL A 186 -4.61 4.53 -25.81
C VAL A 186 -3.24 5.11 -26.14
N LEU A 187 -2.24 4.99 -25.25
CA LEU A 187 -0.86 5.42 -25.54
C LEU A 187 -0.34 4.77 -26.83
N HIS A 188 -0.61 3.48 -27.02
CA HIS A 188 -0.13 2.76 -28.19
C HIS A 188 -0.72 3.24 -29.52
N MET A 189 -1.86 3.94 -29.49
CA MET A 189 -2.41 4.59 -30.70
C MET A 189 -1.44 5.62 -31.29
N GLU A 190 -0.49 6.15 -30.51
CA GLU A 190 0.58 7.04 -30.99
C GLU A 190 1.49 6.39 -32.05
N PHE A 191 1.59 5.05 -32.05
CA PHE A 191 2.53 4.31 -32.91
C PHE A 191 1.88 3.70 -34.15
N PHE A 192 0.56 3.82 -34.30
CA PHE A 192 -0.13 3.37 -35.51
C PHE A 192 -0.20 4.50 -36.54
N GLU A 193 0.18 4.17 -37.77
CA GLU A 193 0.21 5.11 -38.90
C GLU A 193 -1.15 5.77 -39.17
N VAL A 194 -2.26 5.05 -38.94
CA VAL A 194 -3.63 5.58 -39.14
C VAL A 194 -3.91 6.82 -38.28
N PHE A 195 -3.18 7.00 -37.17
CA PHE A 195 -3.32 8.15 -36.29
C PHE A 195 -2.22 9.21 -36.50
N ASP A 196 -1.33 9.06 -37.49
CA ASP A 196 -0.20 9.98 -37.68
C ASP A 196 -0.64 11.40 -38.07
N ASP A 197 -1.76 11.55 -38.79
CA ASP A 197 -2.32 12.87 -39.11
C ASP A 197 -2.84 13.56 -37.84
N ILE A 198 -3.68 12.84 -37.08
CA ILE A 198 -4.26 13.31 -35.82
C ILE A 198 -3.15 13.63 -34.81
N ASN A 199 -2.10 12.81 -34.75
CA ASN A 199 -0.97 13.00 -33.85
C ASN A 199 0.04 14.06 -34.33
N GLY A 200 -0.16 14.69 -35.50
CA GLY A 200 0.75 15.68 -36.07
C GLY A 200 2.10 15.08 -36.51
N HIS A 201 2.20 13.76 -36.61
CA HIS A 201 3.42 13.04 -36.99
C HIS A 201 3.76 13.20 -38.47
N ILE A 202 2.78 13.39 -39.35
CA ILE A 202 3.03 13.67 -40.77
C ILE A 202 3.84 14.95 -40.93
N VAL A 203 3.54 15.98 -40.13
CA VAL A 203 4.27 17.25 -40.12
C VAL A 203 5.67 17.10 -39.53
N LYS A 204 5.82 16.24 -38.50
CA LYS A 204 7.07 16.08 -37.74
C LYS A 204 8.10 15.14 -38.39
N TYR A 205 7.63 14.07 -39.05
CA TYR A 205 8.48 13.00 -39.57
C TYR A 205 8.36 12.80 -41.10
N GLY A 206 7.47 13.54 -41.78
CA GLY A 206 7.21 13.39 -43.21
C GLY A 206 6.37 12.14 -43.55
N LYS A 207 5.92 12.04 -44.81
CA LYS A 207 5.12 10.90 -45.33
C LYS A 207 5.94 9.61 -45.59
N GLU A 208 7.25 9.62 -45.33
CA GLU A 208 8.15 8.51 -45.68
C GLU A 208 8.01 7.27 -44.76
N THR A 209 7.10 7.30 -43.79
CA THR A 209 6.83 6.17 -42.89
C THR A 209 5.97 5.06 -43.51
N GLY A 210 5.46 5.27 -44.73
CA GLY A 210 4.34 4.55 -45.34
C GLY A 210 4.45 3.04 -45.62
N ASN A 211 5.36 2.31 -44.96
CA ASN A 211 5.48 0.85 -45.05
C ASN A 211 6.12 0.19 -43.81
N ALA A 212 6.30 0.92 -42.71
CA ALA A 212 6.92 0.34 -41.51
C ALA A 212 5.89 -0.35 -40.62
N SER A 213 6.21 -1.56 -40.16
CA SER A 213 5.40 -2.25 -39.15
C SER A 213 5.25 -1.43 -37.86
N VAL A 214 4.12 -1.56 -37.17
CA VAL A 214 3.84 -0.88 -35.88
C VAL A 214 4.95 -1.07 -34.85
N ILE A 215 5.53 -2.28 -34.76
CA ILE A 215 6.63 -2.57 -33.83
C ILE A 215 7.92 -1.80 -34.15
N LYS A 216 8.16 -1.54 -35.45
CA LYS A 216 9.28 -0.71 -35.92
C LYS A 216 9.06 0.76 -35.58
N MET A 217 7.83 1.25 -35.77
CA MET A 217 7.45 2.61 -35.36
C MET A 217 7.53 2.82 -33.86
N TYR A 218 7.05 1.85 -33.06
CA TYR A 218 7.19 1.84 -31.60
C TYR A 218 8.65 1.95 -31.16
N TYR A 219 9.54 1.17 -31.78
CA TYR A 219 10.96 1.18 -31.43
C TYR A 219 11.65 2.48 -31.82
N TRP A 220 11.44 2.97 -33.05
CA TRP A 220 12.07 4.20 -33.52
C TRP A 220 11.56 5.45 -32.82
N ARG A 221 10.26 5.53 -32.51
CA ARG A 221 9.66 6.71 -31.87
C ARG A 221 9.84 6.69 -30.35
N GLY A 222 9.58 5.54 -29.70
CA GLY A 222 9.57 5.43 -28.24
C GLY A 222 10.91 4.99 -27.61
N HIS A 223 11.81 4.40 -28.39
CA HIS A 223 13.06 3.79 -27.88
C HIS A 223 14.29 4.24 -28.69
N THR A 224 14.35 5.53 -29.02
CA THR A 224 15.49 6.14 -29.74
C THR A 224 16.84 5.85 -29.08
N TYR A 225 16.87 5.79 -27.75
CA TYR A 225 18.06 5.47 -26.96
C TYR A 225 18.54 4.01 -27.16
N TRP A 226 17.64 3.05 -27.38
CA TRP A 226 18.04 1.69 -27.79
C TRP A 226 18.58 1.68 -29.21
N ASN A 227 17.89 2.36 -30.13
CA ASN A 227 18.30 2.42 -31.54
C ASN A 227 19.72 3.00 -31.70
N GLY A 228 20.10 3.98 -30.88
CA GLY A 228 21.44 4.57 -30.88
C GLY A 228 22.57 3.63 -30.42
N VAL A 229 22.24 2.52 -29.74
CA VAL A 229 23.24 1.56 -29.21
C VAL A 229 23.25 0.24 -29.98
N VAL A 230 22.08 -0.36 -30.21
CA VAL A 230 21.97 -1.69 -30.83
C VAL A 230 21.32 -1.69 -32.21
N GLY A 231 20.94 -0.52 -32.73
CA GLY A 231 20.21 -0.40 -34.00
C GLY A 231 18.81 -1.02 -33.95
N TYR A 232 18.14 -1.10 -35.10
CA TYR A 232 16.84 -1.77 -35.21
C TYR A 232 17.01 -3.25 -35.52
N HIS A 233 16.41 -4.09 -34.68
CA HIS A 233 16.15 -5.49 -34.97
C HIS A 233 14.78 -5.88 -34.39
N PRO A 234 13.93 -6.67 -35.07
CA PRO A 234 12.59 -7.01 -34.58
C PRO A 234 12.61 -7.63 -33.17
N ILE A 235 13.59 -8.48 -32.87
CA ILE A 235 13.74 -9.08 -31.53
C ILE A 235 14.03 -8.02 -30.47
N PHE A 236 14.91 -7.05 -30.74
CA PHE A 236 15.20 -5.96 -29.79
C PHE A 236 13.98 -5.05 -29.60
N ALA A 237 13.19 -4.83 -30.64
CA ALA A 237 11.94 -4.09 -30.52
C ALA A 237 10.92 -4.80 -29.62
N VAL A 238 10.78 -6.12 -29.75
CA VAL A 238 9.95 -6.94 -28.85
C VAL A 238 10.49 -6.93 -27.42
N ILE A 239 11.80 -7.06 -27.23
CA ILE A 239 12.42 -6.99 -25.89
C ILE A 239 12.18 -5.62 -25.25
N ALA A 240 12.42 -4.52 -25.98
CA ALA A 240 12.18 -3.17 -25.49
C ALA A 240 10.71 -2.97 -25.08
N PHE A 241 9.77 -3.48 -25.89
CA PHE A 241 8.34 -3.49 -25.55
C PHE A 241 8.08 -4.25 -24.24
N LEU A 242 8.61 -5.47 -24.09
CA LEU A 242 8.42 -6.28 -22.88
C LEU A 242 9.00 -5.60 -21.64
N VAL A 243 10.23 -5.07 -21.74
CA VAL A 243 10.88 -4.33 -20.66
C VAL A 243 10.04 -3.13 -20.22
N HIS A 244 9.55 -2.34 -21.17
CA HIS A 244 8.68 -1.22 -20.87
C HIS A 244 7.39 -1.68 -20.14
N LYS A 245 6.78 -2.80 -20.56
CA LYS A 245 5.60 -3.35 -19.87
C LYS A 245 5.91 -3.87 -18.48
N TRP A 246 7.07 -4.49 -18.25
CA TRP A 246 7.49 -4.92 -16.92
C TRP A 246 7.66 -3.76 -15.95
N VAL A 247 8.26 -2.65 -16.39
CA VAL A 247 8.38 -1.44 -15.57
C VAL A 247 7.00 -0.87 -15.27
N LEU A 248 6.17 -0.66 -16.31
CA LEU A 248 4.84 -0.05 -16.18
C LEU A 248 3.94 -0.85 -15.24
N TYR A 249 3.79 -2.14 -15.48
CA TYR A 249 2.91 -2.99 -14.68
C TYR A 249 3.52 -3.31 -13.32
N GLY A 250 4.85 -3.41 -13.21
CA GLY A 250 5.54 -3.54 -11.92
C GLY A 250 5.31 -2.34 -11.00
N TRP A 251 5.35 -1.13 -11.55
CA TRP A 251 5.04 0.11 -10.82
C TRP A 251 3.58 0.15 -10.37
N ASN A 252 2.64 -0.11 -11.28
CA ASN A 252 1.22 -0.20 -10.91
C ASN A 252 0.99 -1.25 -9.82
N TYR A 253 1.65 -2.40 -9.95
CA TYR A 253 1.54 -3.51 -9.04
C TYR A 253 1.96 -3.16 -7.62
N ILE A 254 3.14 -2.57 -7.43
CA ILE A 254 3.67 -2.34 -6.10
C ILE A 254 2.84 -1.33 -5.31
N ASP A 255 2.34 -0.27 -5.96
CA ASP A 255 1.52 0.74 -5.29
C ASP A 255 0.17 0.15 -4.86
N VAL A 256 -0.46 -0.67 -5.71
CA VAL A 256 -1.71 -1.37 -5.37
C VAL A 256 -1.50 -2.38 -4.25
N LEU A 257 -0.41 -3.16 -4.29
CA LEU A 257 -0.07 -4.12 -3.25
C LEU A 257 0.12 -3.42 -1.90
N MET A 258 0.91 -2.34 -1.85
CA MET A 258 1.12 -1.56 -0.64
C MET A 258 -0.20 -0.99 -0.12
N ALA A 259 -1.02 -0.40 -0.98
CA ALA A 259 -2.30 0.20 -0.57
C ALA A 259 -3.24 -0.84 0.07
N LEU A 260 -3.36 -2.02 -0.55
CA LEU A 260 -4.26 -3.07 -0.07
C LEU A 260 -3.76 -3.70 1.22
N ILE A 261 -2.45 -3.89 1.38
CA ILE A 261 -1.85 -4.35 2.63
C ILE A 261 -2.08 -3.32 3.75
N CYS A 262 -1.90 -2.03 3.46
CA CYS A 262 -2.25 -0.95 4.39
C CYS A 262 -3.74 -0.99 4.77
N ARG A 263 -4.61 -1.30 3.79
CA ARG A 263 -6.05 -1.42 3.99
C ARG A 263 -6.41 -2.53 4.96
N ALA A 264 -5.78 -3.70 4.82
CA ALA A 264 -5.95 -4.80 5.75
C ALA A 264 -5.46 -4.43 7.15
N LEU A 265 -4.34 -3.72 7.25
CA LEU A 265 -3.72 -3.39 8.55
C LEU A 265 -4.52 -2.36 9.34
N TYR A 266 -4.95 -1.26 8.70
CA TYR A 266 -5.75 -0.27 9.43
C TYR A 266 -7.07 -0.87 9.92
N PHE A 267 -7.63 -1.86 9.21
CA PHE A 267 -8.85 -2.52 9.63
C PHE A 267 -8.68 -3.27 10.96
N LYS A 268 -7.53 -3.95 11.19
CA LYS A 268 -7.25 -4.60 12.47
C LYS A 268 -7.27 -3.59 13.63
N PHE A 269 -6.66 -2.42 13.47
CA PHE A 269 -6.73 -1.35 14.48
C PHE A 269 -8.14 -0.79 14.67
N LYS A 270 -8.86 -0.55 13.56
CA LYS A 270 -10.25 -0.08 13.60
C LYS A 270 -11.15 -1.03 14.37
N VAL A 271 -11.00 -2.33 14.15
CA VAL A 271 -11.78 -3.36 14.83
C VAL A 271 -11.37 -3.50 16.28
N LEU A 272 -10.07 -3.45 16.59
CA LEU A 272 -9.58 -3.45 17.98
C LEU A 272 -10.29 -2.37 18.80
N CYS A 273 -10.29 -1.12 18.33
CA CYS A 273 -10.95 -0.03 19.05
C CYS A 273 -12.45 -0.26 19.22
N ARG A 274 -13.15 -0.68 18.16
CA ARG A 274 -14.61 -0.91 18.21
C ARG A 274 -14.98 -2.08 19.12
N ALA A 275 -14.27 -3.19 19.01
CA ALA A 275 -14.53 -4.37 19.82
C ALA A 275 -14.22 -4.11 21.31
N ALA A 276 -13.18 -3.33 21.59
CA ALA A 276 -12.88 -2.87 22.93
C ALA A 276 -14.00 -1.96 23.47
N GLU A 277 -14.50 -1.01 22.67
CA GLU A 277 -15.64 -0.16 23.06
C GLU A 277 -16.90 -0.98 23.37
N ASP A 278 -17.23 -1.93 22.49
CA ASP A 278 -18.40 -2.80 22.63
C ASP A 278 -18.31 -3.69 23.88
N THR A 279 -17.10 -4.06 24.33
CA THR A 279 -16.90 -5.04 25.41
C THR A 279 -16.64 -4.37 26.76
N LEU A 280 -15.81 -3.32 26.80
CA LEU A 280 -15.37 -2.67 28.03
C LEU A 280 -16.35 -1.61 28.54
N PHE A 281 -17.25 -1.11 27.70
CA PHE A 281 -18.21 -0.06 28.06
C PHE A 281 -19.68 -0.52 27.99
N LEU A 282 -19.93 -1.83 27.98
CA LEU A 282 -21.29 -2.34 28.18
C LEU A 282 -21.85 -1.80 29.50
N PRO A 283 -23.12 -1.36 29.54
CA PRO A 283 -23.73 -0.96 30.80
C PRO A 283 -23.75 -2.18 31.72
N LEU A 284 -23.01 -2.11 32.83
CA LEU A 284 -23.27 -3.01 33.95
C LEU A 284 -24.75 -2.88 34.31
N PRO A 285 -25.47 -3.99 34.58
CA PRO A 285 -26.84 -3.91 35.05
C PRO A 285 -26.88 -2.95 36.25
N LEU A 286 -27.73 -1.94 36.15
CA LEU A 286 -27.99 -0.95 37.19
C LEU A 286 -28.70 -1.63 38.38
N GLU A 287 -28.01 -2.55 39.05
CA GLU A 287 -28.44 -3.14 40.30
C GLU A 287 -27.40 -2.80 41.36
N SER A 288 -27.48 -1.55 41.82
CA SER A 288 -26.97 -0.96 43.07
C SER A 288 -26.05 0.26 42.84
N PRO A 289 -26.26 1.37 43.58
CA PRO A 289 -25.37 2.54 43.59
C PRO A 289 -24.14 2.32 44.48
N ASP A 290 -23.67 1.07 44.59
CA ASP A 290 -22.54 0.70 45.43
C ASP A 290 -21.23 0.79 44.64
N VAL A 291 -20.16 1.12 45.37
CA VAL A 291 -18.78 1.31 44.89
C VAL A 291 -18.41 0.25 43.84
N TYR A 292 -18.11 0.68 42.61
CA TYR A 292 -17.58 -0.21 41.58
C TYR A 292 -16.23 -0.76 42.03
N ILE A 293 -16.21 -2.03 42.46
CA ILE A 293 -14.98 -2.77 42.77
C ILE A 293 -14.60 -3.53 41.50
N PRO A 294 -13.51 -3.15 40.82
CA PRO A 294 -13.14 -3.82 39.58
C PRO A 294 -12.72 -5.26 39.86
N SER A 295 -13.26 -6.18 39.08
CA SER A 295 -12.88 -7.59 39.15
C SER A 295 -11.49 -7.81 38.51
N GLU A 296 -10.80 -8.90 38.85
CA GLU A 296 -9.56 -9.29 38.14
C GLU A 296 -9.83 -9.56 36.65
N PHE A 297 -11.05 -9.97 36.31
CA PHE A 297 -11.50 -10.12 34.92
C PHE A 297 -11.48 -8.77 34.17
N ASP A 298 -11.97 -7.70 34.80
CA ASP A 298 -11.92 -6.35 34.20
C ASP A 298 -10.48 -5.89 33.99
N ARG A 299 -9.60 -6.11 34.98
CA ARG A 299 -8.16 -5.82 34.87
C ARG A 299 -7.52 -6.60 33.72
N GLN A 300 -7.83 -7.88 33.59
CA GLN A 300 -7.34 -8.73 32.52
C GLN A 300 -7.80 -8.25 31.15
N ALA A 301 -9.03 -7.77 31.02
CA ALA A 301 -9.56 -7.21 29.77
C ALA A 301 -8.75 -5.99 29.29
N TRP A 302 -8.44 -5.05 30.19
CA TRP A 302 -7.59 -3.89 29.88
C TRP A 302 -6.12 -4.25 29.57
N ARG A 303 -5.57 -5.24 30.29
CA ARG A 303 -4.24 -5.79 29.97
C ARG A 303 -4.22 -6.44 28.59
N GLN A 304 -5.27 -7.18 28.24
CA GLN A 304 -5.41 -7.83 26.93
C GLN A 304 -5.55 -6.80 25.81
N LEU A 305 -6.33 -5.72 26.01
CA LEU A 305 -6.43 -4.61 25.06
C LEU A 305 -5.05 -4.01 24.74
N THR A 306 -4.25 -3.79 25.80
CA THR A 306 -2.90 -3.25 25.66
C THR A 306 -1.98 -4.20 24.90
N LYS A 307 -2.06 -5.50 25.19
CA LYS A 307 -1.29 -6.55 24.52
C LYS A 307 -1.63 -6.65 23.03
N ASP A 308 -2.92 -6.61 22.69
CA ASP A 308 -3.42 -6.63 21.32
C ASP A 308 -2.92 -5.40 20.52
N HIS A 309 -2.97 -4.21 21.12
CA HIS A 309 -2.45 -3.00 20.49
C HIS A 309 -0.94 -3.08 20.24
N ASP A 310 -0.18 -3.58 21.21
CA ASP A 310 1.27 -3.76 21.06
C ASP A 310 1.61 -4.78 19.98
N GLN A 311 0.87 -5.89 19.89
CA GLN A 311 1.03 -6.87 18.81
C GLN A 311 0.77 -6.27 17.43
N LEU A 312 -0.24 -5.40 17.28
CA LEU A 312 -0.47 -4.70 16.02
C LEU A 312 0.62 -3.65 15.73
N CYS A 313 1.17 -3.00 16.75
CA CYS A 313 2.33 -2.11 16.58
C CYS A 313 3.58 -2.88 16.13
N ASN A 314 3.83 -4.05 16.71
CA ASN A 314 4.91 -4.94 16.28
C ASN A 314 4.72 -5.38 14.82
N LEU A 315 3.47 -5.61 14.39
CA LEU A 315 3.15 -5.88 12.99
C LEU A 315 3.44 -4.68 12.08
N ILE A 316 3.12 -3.45 12.51
CA ILE A 316 3.54 -2.22 11.81
C ILE A 316 5.07 -2.21 11.66
N ASP A 317 5.83 -2.47 12.72
CA ASP A 317 7.29 -2.39 12.70
C ASP A 317 7.92 -3.41 11.74
N VAL A 318 7.44 -4.66 11.75
CA VAL A 318 7.90 -5.71 10.84
C VAL A 318 7.57 -5.33 9.39
N MET A 319 6.37 -4.80 9.14
CA MET A 319 5.96 -4.33 7.81
C MET A 319 6.77 -3.12 7.36
N ASN A 320 7.01 -2.15 8.24
CA ASN A 320 7.74 -0.93 7.95
C ASN A 320 9.19 -1.24 7.53
N ARG A 321 9.85 -2.22 8.16
CA ARG A 321 11.21 -2.65 7.74
C ARG A 321 11.29 -3.08 6.27
N PHE A 322 10.22 -3.65 5.72
CA PHE A 322 10.15 -4.06 4.31
C PHE A 322 9.57 -2.98 3.41
N PHE A 323 8.49 -2.30 3.80
CA PHE A 323 7.82 -1.33 2.93
C PHE A 323 8.45 0.06 2.95
N SER A 324 9.27 0.39 3.94
CA SER A 324 9.76 1.76 4.10
C SER A 324 10.57 2.31 2.92
N PRO A 325 11.52 1.55 2.33
CA PRO A 325 12.20 1.98 1.10
C PRO A 325 11.25 2.08 -0.10
N LEU A 326 10.30 1.15 -0.23
CA LEU A 326 9.32 1.13 -1.33
C LEU A 326 8.39 2.35 -1.26
N ILE A 327 7.93 2.71 -0.06
CA ILE A 327 7.10 3.89 0.19
C ILE A 327 7.87 5.16 -0.20
N PHE A 328 9.11 5.30 0.26
CA PHE A 328 9.92 6.48 -0.03
C PHE A 328 10.08 6.69 -1.54
N VAL A 329 10.59 5.67 -2.24
CA VAL A 329 10.86 5.79 -3.68
C VAL A 329 9.55 5.89 -4.48
N SER A 330 8.48 5.19 -4.08
CA SER A 330 7.15 5.32 -4.70
C SER A 330 6.66 6.76 -4.63
N TYR A 331 6.70 7.42 -3.47
CA TYR A 331 6.31 8.83 -3.35
C TYR A 331 7.20 9.74 -4.21
N SER A 332 8.52 9.57 -4.20
CA SER A 332 9.43 10.39 -5.02
C SER A 332 9.15 10.27 -6.52
N VAL A 333 8.99 9.03 -7.02
CA VAL A 333 8.72 8.76 -8.43
C VAL A 333 7.34 9.28 -8.83
N ASN A 334 6.33 9.01 -8.00
CA ASN A 334 4.97 9.46 -8.24
C ASN A 334 4.85 10.99 -8.27
N ILE A 335 5.49 11.71 -7.34
CA ILE A 335 5.50 13.19 -7.32
C ILE A 335 6.15 13.73 -8.59
N TYR A 336 7.29 13.16 -9.01
CA TYR A 336 7.95 13.57 -10.25
C TYR A 336 7.01 13.42 -11.45
N PHE A 337 6.37 12.26 -11.62
CA PHE A 337 5.49 12.03 -12.78
C PHE A 337 4.22 12.86 -12.75
N VAL A 338 3.64 13.11 -11.57
CA VAL A 338 2.53 14.06 -11.40
C VAL A 338 2.93 15.44 -11.90
N CYS A 339 4.10 15.95 -11.49
CA CYS A 339 4.58 17.25 -11.93
C CYS A 339 4.85 17.30 -13.45
N MET A 340 5.48 16.25 -14.01
CA MET A 340 5.73 16.19 -15.45
C MET A 340 4.44 16.15 -16.28
N GLN A 341 3.41 15.45 -15.80
CA GLN A 341 2.12 15.32 -16.47
C GLN A 341 1.35 16.66 -16.43
N LEU A 342 1.39 17.39 -15.32
CA LEU A 342 0.81 18.73 -15.20
C LEU A 342 1.53 19.73 -16.12
N LEU A 343 2.85 19.75 -16.07
CA LEU A 343 3.68 20.58 -16.95
C LEU A 343 3.40 20.34 -18.44
N GLY A 344 3.27 19.07 -18.84
CA GLY A 344 2.95 18.69 -20.22
C GLY A 344 1.54 19.08 -20.64
N THR A 345 0.57 19.07 -19.73
CA THR A 345 -0.82 19.44 -20.00
C THR A 345 -1.01 20.96 -20.08
N LEU A 346 -0.22 21.72 -19.31
CA LEU A 346 -0.34 23.18 -19.21
C LEU A 346 0.45 23.95 -20.28
N ASN A 347 1.30 23.28 -21.05
CA ASN A 347 2.10 23.94 -22.08
C ASN A 347 1.35 24.01 -23.43
N PRO A 348 0.89 25.21 -23.86
CA PRO A 348 0.09 25.36 -25.08
C PRO A 348 0.84 24.99 -26.37
N ASP A 349 2.18 25.05 -26.38
CA ASP A 349 2.99 24.60 -27.52
C ASP A 349 3.01 23.06 -27.65
N VAL A 350 2.64 22.36 -26.58
CA VAL A 350 2.52 20.90 -26.48
C VAL A 350 1.05 20.46 -26.59
N VAL A 351 0.07 21.38 -26.50
CA VAL A 351 -1.34 21.11 -26.82
C VAL A 351 -1.51 21.02 -28.34
N ALA A 352 -0.86 20.04 -28.95
CA ALA A 352 -1.14 19.62 -30.32
C ALA A 352 -2.45 18.83 -30.33
N HIS A 353 -3.14 18.81 -31.47
CA HIS A 353 -4.41 18.10 -31.70
C HIS A 353 -4.32 16.55 -31.67
N SER A 354 -3.35 15.98 -30.96
CA SER A 354 -3.07 14.54 -30.86
C SER A 354 -3.97 13.83 -29.85
N ILE A 355 -4.31 12.57 -30.14
CA ILE A 355 -4.96 11.63 -29.19
C ILE A 355 -4.20 11.56 -27.86
N VAL A 356 -2.87 11.66 -27.92
CA VAL A 356 -2.00 11.64 -26.75
C VAL A 356 -2.32 12.80 -25.82
N HIS A 357 -2.58 13.99 -26.37
CA HIS A 357 -2.90 15.17 -25.58
C HIS A 357 -4.38 15.24 -25.17
N SER A 358 -5.30 14.80 -26.04
CA SER A 358 -6.74 14.92 -25.76
C SER A 358 -7.29 13.84 -24.82
N ILE A 359 -6.73 12.62 -24.85
CA ILE A 359 -7.31 11.47 -24.12
C ILE A 359 -6.29 10.84 -23.17
N TYR A 360 -5.11 10.47 -23.68
CA TYR A 360 -4.12 9.75 -22.86
C TYR A 360 -3.59 10.61 -21.71
N ALA A 361 -3.16 11.85 -21.98
CA ALA A 361 -2.54 12.71 -20.97
C ALA A 361 -3.44 12.96 -19.74
N PRO A 362 -4.71 13.38 -19.87
CA PRO A 362 -5.60 13.53 -18.71
C PRO A 362 -5.94 12.18 -18.06
N TRP A 363 -6.04 11.09 -18.82
CA TRP A 363 -6.26 9.76 -18.24
C TRP A 363 -5.07 9.34 -17.36
N SER A 364 -3.85 9.36 -17.90
CA SER A 364 -2.62 9.03 -17.17
C SER A 364 -2.51 9.87 -15.90
N PHE A 365 -2.83 11.18 -15.98
CA PHE A 365 -2.86 12.07 -14.82
C PHE A 365 -3.84 11.60 -13.73
N VAL A 366 -5.10 11.33 -14.10
CA VAL A 366 -6.11 10.86 -13.15
C VAL A 366 -5.72 9.49 -12.58
N HIS A 367 -5.15 8.61 -13.41
CA HIS A 367 -4.73 7.27 -13.02
C HIS A 367 -3.61 7.31 -11.97
N ILE A 368 -2.57 8.13 -12.20
CA ILE A 368 -1.47 8.26 -11.23
C ILE A 368 -1.96 8.90 -9.92
N ILE A 369 -2.80 9.95 -9.99
CA ILE A 369 -3.38 10.59 -8.80
C ILE A 369 -4.26 9.61 -8.01
N ALA A 370 -5.12 8.84 -8.68
CA ALA A 370 -5.98 7.85 -8.04
C ALA A 370 -5.15 6.79 -7.29
N ARG A 371 -4.06 6.30 -7.90
CA ARG A 371 -3.16 5.33 -7.27
C ARG A 371 -2.46 5.89 -6.04
N ILE A 372 -1.86 7.08 -6.15
CA ILE A 372 -1.20 7.75 -5.03
C ILE A 372 -2.20 7.98 -3.91
N PHE A 373 -3.40 8.46 -4.24
CA PHE A 373 -4.45 8.74 -3.27
C PHE A 373 -4.87 7.48 -2.52
N VAL A 374 -5.12 6.37 -3.23
CA VAL A 374 -5.51 5.08 -2.63
C VAL A 374 -4.43 4.54 -1.70
N LEU A 375 -3.15 4.58 -2.10
CA LEU A 375 -2.03 4.21 -1.23
C LEU A 375 -1.96 5.12 0.00
N SER A 376 -1.99 6.43 -0.23
CA SER A 376 -1.84 7.44 0.81
C SER A 376 -2.94 7.37 1.86
N ILE A 377 -4.21 7.27 1.44
CA ILE A 377 -5.33 7.23 2.38
C ILE A 377 -5.33 5.95 3.21
N CYS A 378 -4.96 4.80 2.61
CA CYS A 378 -4.87 3.54 3.34
C CYS A 378 -3.73 3.56 4.36
N ALA A 379 -2.56 4.09 3.97
CA ALA A 379 -1.41 4.23 4.85
C ALA A 379 -1.69 5.23 5.99
N ALA A 380 -2.28 6.39 5.69
CA ALA A 380 -2.66 7.40 6.67
C ALA A 380 -3.70 6.90 7.68
N LYS A 381 -4.63 6.03 7.25
CA LYS A 381 -5.61 5.40 8.14
C LYS A 381 -4.96 4.46 9.17
N ILE A 382 -3.80 3.85 8.87
CA ILE A 382 -3.06 3.08 9.88
C ILE A 382 -2.69 4.00 11.04
N ASN A 383 -2.08 5.16 10.73
CA ASN A 383 -1.72 6.14 11.74
C ASN A 383 -2.95 6.62 12.53
N GLU A 384 -4.03 6.99 11.86
CA GLU A 384 -5.28 7.41 12.51
C GLU A 384 -5.83 6.35 13.48
N TYR A 385 -6.08 5.13 13.00
CA TYR A 385 -6.69 4.09 13.82
C TYR A 385 -5.75 3.56 14.91
N ALA A 386 -4.43 3.58 14.71
CA ALA A 386 -3.47 3.22 15.75
C ALA A 386 -3.49 4.18 16.94
N HIS A 387 -3.83 5.46 16.73
CA HIS A 387 -3.94 6.46 17.80
C HIS A 387 -5.38 6.59 18.34
N ASN A 388 -6.40 6.18 17.58
CA ASN A 388 -7.80 6.22 18.03
C ASN A 388 -8.06 5.39 19.30
N ILE A 389 -7.20 4.42 19.62
CA ILE A 389 -7.28 3.65 20.87
C ILE A 389 -7.23 4.56 22.11
N ARG A 390 -6.66 5.77 22.00
CA ARG A 390 -6.68 6.81 23.03
C ARG A 390 -8.09 7.05 23.55
N ASN A 391 -9.09 7.10 22.68
CA ASN A 391 -10.48 7.37 23.06
C ASN A 391 -11.04 6.28 23.99
N VAL A 392 -10.55 5.04 23.84
CA VAL A 392 -10.89 3.92 24.71
C VAL A 392 -10.13 4.06 26.04
N VAL A 393 -8.82 4.26 25.96
CA VAL A 393 -7.94 4.33 27.15
C VAL A 393 -8.30 5.49 28.08
N GLN A 394 -8.65 6.66 27.54
CA GLN A 394 -9.04 7.83 28.33
C GLN A 394 -10.35 7.65 29.11
N ARG A 395 -11.15 6.63 28.77
CA ARG A 395 -12.40 6.28 29.46
C ARG A 395 -12.19 5.14 30.48
N CYS A 396 -10.95 4.70 30.71
CA CYS A 396 -10.63 3.70 31.71
C CYS A 396 -10.92 4.25 33.13
N PRO A 397 -11.66 3.51 33.98
CA PRO A 397 -11.80 3.84 35.40
C PRO A 397 -10.44 3.91 36.09
N VAL A 398 -10.32 4.77 37.11
CA VAL A 398 -9.04 5.02 37.82
C VAL A 398 -8.53 3.74 38.49
N GLU A 399 -9.44 2.90 38.98
CA GLU A 399 -9.14 1.67 39.69
C GLU A 399 -8.57 0.57 38.75
N LEU A 400 -8.85 0.69 37.45
CA LEU A 400 -8.39 -0.20 36.36
C LEU A 400 -7.19 0.38 35.60
N TYR A 401 -6.81 1.64 35.87
CA TYR A 401 -5.72 2.34 35.20
C TYR A 401 -4.36 1.86 35.72
N GLU A 402 -3.96 0.67 35.26
CA GLU A 402 -2.70 0.04 35.63
C GLU A 402 -1.52 0.50 34.77
N GLY A 403 -0.30 0.10 35.15
CA GLY A 403 0.92 0.48 34.45
C GLY A 403 0.96 0.10 32.96
N SER A 404 0.26 -0.96 32.53
CA SER A 404 0.14 -1.31 31.10
C SER A 404 -0.70 -0.29 30.33
N VAL A 405 -1.85 0.09 30.89
CA VAL A 405 -2.77 1.09 30.32
C VAL A 405 -2.09 2.46 30.29
N ALA A 406 -1.41 2.84 31.37
CA ALA A 406 -0.63 4.07 31.44
C ALA A 406 0.49 4.15 30.39
N LYS A 407 1.19 3.03 30.13
CA LYS A 407 2.21 2.95 29.07
C LYS A 407 1.60 3.13 27.68
N LEU A 408 0.46 2.49 27.42
CA LEU A 408 -0.26 2.65 26.16
C LEU A 408 -0.71 4.10 25.95
N ASP A 409 -1.33 4.69 26.98
CA ASP A 409 -1.79 6.08 26.97
C ASP A 409 -0.64 7.05 26.66
N LYS A 410 0.50 6.87 27.36
CA LYS A 410 1.72 7.66 27.10
C LYS A 410 2.21 7.47 25.66
N ARG A 411 2.25 6.24 25.14
CA ARG A 411 2.72 5.92 23.79
C ARG A 411 1.88 6.60 22.71
N VAL A 412 0.56 6.61 22.85
CA VAL A 412 -0.34 7.20 21.83
C VAL A 412 -0.45 8.72 21.93
N ASN A 413 -0.18 9.31 23.10
CA ASN A 413 -0.24 10.77 23.27
C ASN A 413 1.10 11.47 23.01
N THR A 414 2.19 10.88 23.50
CA THR A 414 3.52 11.53 23.55
C THR A 414 4.61 10.73 22.85
N GLY A 415 4.29 9.50 22.42
CA GLY A 415 5.22 8.64 21.73
C GLY A 415 5.42 9.02 20.25
N PRO A 416 6.31 8.28 19.55
CA PRO A 416 6.53 8.48 18.13
C PRO A 416 5.27 8.15 17.32
N LYS A 417 5.11 8.79 16.16
CA LYS A 417 4.00 8.54 15.24
C LYS A 417 3.99 7.06 14.81
N LEU A 418 2.95 6.34 15.22
CA LEU A 418 2.68 4.98 14.76
C LEU A 418 2.21 4.98 13.29
N GLY A 419 2.82 4.19 12.43
CA GLY A 419 2.43 4.07 11.03
C GLY A 419 3.59 3.63 10.13
N LEU A 420 3.31 3.55 8.82
CA LEU A 420 4.35 3.28 7.84
C LEU A 420 5.09 4.56 7.48
N SER A 421 6.40 4.44 7.28
CA SER A 421 7.33 5.54 7.08
C SER A 421 8.12 5.39 5.79
N GLY A 422 8.55 6.49 5.18
CA GLY A 422 9.52 6.48 4.08
C GLY A 422 10.93 6.72 4.58
N LEU A 423 11.76 5.67 4.66
CA LEU A 423 13.14 5.66 5.17
C LEU A 423 13.36 6.39 6.51
N GLY A 424 12.33 6.50 7.36
CA GLY A 424 12.36 7.30 8.58
C GLY A 424 12.27 8.82 8.37
N CYS A 425 12.27 9.32 7.12
CA CYS A 425 12.16 10.75 6.79
C CYS A 425 10.75 11.31 7.08
N PHE A 426 9.71 10.49 6.88
CA PHE A 426 8.33 10.87 7.12
C PHE A 426 7.48 9.65 7.50
N VAL A 427 6.39 9.89 8.22
CA VAL A 427 5.31 8.91 8.45
C VAL A 427 4.11 9.33 7.61
N VAL A 428 3.50 8.39 6.90
CA VAL A 428 2.35 8.69 6.05
C VAL A 428 1.14 8.96 6.94
N THR A 429 0.71 10.21 6.97
CA THR A 429 -0.41 10.72 7.78
C THR A 429 -1.30 11.63 6.93
N LYS A 430 -2.55 11.89 7.35
CA LYS A 430 -3.44 12.82 6.61
C LYS A 430 -2.80 14.21 6.43
N PRO A 431 -2.15 14.83 7.45
CA PRO A 431 -1.41 16.07 7.25
C PRO A 431 -0.28 15.95 6.23
N PHE A 432 0.49 14.86 6.24
CA PHE A 432 1.56 14.65 5.27
C PHE A 432 1.03 14.58 3.82
N MET A 433 -0.12 13.94 3.60
CA MET A 433 -0.78 13.94 2.28
C MET A 433 -1.10 15.35 1.79
N LEU A 434 -1.64 16.20 2.68
CA LEU A 434 -1.94 17.60 2.35
C LEU A 434 -0.66 18.39 2.06
N SER A 435 0.44 18.11 2.79
CA SER A 435 1.74 18.71 2.50
C SER A 435 2.25 18.34 1.10
N ILE A 436 2.14 17.08 0.68
CA ILE A 436 2.52 16.66 -0.69
C ILE A 436 1.68 17.40 -1.73
N LEU A 437 0.36 17.46 -1.53
CA LEU A 437 -0.53 18.15 -2.46
C LEU A 437 -0.13 19.63 -2.61
N ASN A 438 0.17 20.31 -1.51
CA ASN A 438 0.64 21.69 -1.51
C ASN A 438 1.99 21.85 -2.23
N VAL A 439 2.93 20.92 -2.04
CA VAL A 439 4.22 20.93 -2.73
C VAL A 439 4.04 20.77 -4.23
N VAL A 440 3.20 19.84 -4.69
CA VAL A 440 2.87 19.67 -6.11
C VAL A 440 2.31 20.98 -6.68
N PHE A 441 1.30 21.57 -6.05
CA PHE A 441 0.75 22.85 -6.51
C PHE A 441 1.77 23.99 -6.54
N THR A 442 2.66 24.06 -5.55
CA THR A 442 3.70 25.09 -5.49
C THR A 442 4.71 24.93 -6.63
N ILE A 443 5.16 23.69 -6.88
CA ILE A 443 6.06 23.37 -8.00
C ILE A 443 5.40 23.76 -9.31
N GLU A 444 4.13 23.43 -9.52
CA GLU A 444 3.41 23.80 -10.75
C GLU A 444 3.30 25.31 -10.95
N ILE A 445 2.97 26.07 -9.90
CA ILE A 445 2.90 27.54 -10.00
C ILE A 445 4.27 28.11 -10.41
N VAL A 446 5.35 27.62 -9.80
CA VAL A 446 6.72 28.07 -10.12
C VAL A 446 7.09 27.69 -11.56
N LEU A 447 6.77 26.48 -12.01
CA LEU A 447 7.03 26.04 -13.38
C LEU A 447 6.24 26.85 -14.41
N LEU A 448 4.96 27.15 -14.13
CA LEU A 448 4.11 28.00 -14.97
C LEU A 448 4.66 29.43 -15.10
N GLN A 449 5.12 30.02 -14.00
CA GLN A 449 5.76 31.34 -14.00
C GLN A 449 7.08 31.34 -14.79
N GLY A 450 7.84 30.24 -14.72
CA GLY A 450 9.04 30.05 -15.52
C GLY A 450 8.75 29.99 -17.03
N LEU A 451 7.68 29.29 -17.41
CA LEU A 451 7.25 29.17 -18.82
C LEU A 451 6.81 30.52 -19.40
N SER A 452 5.98 31.28 -18.69
CA SER A 452 5.51 32.59 -19.15
C SER A 452 6.66 33.58 -19.36
N THR A 453 7.65 33.54 -18.47
CA THR A 453 8.86 34.37 -18.58
C THR A 453 9.71 33.99 -19.80
N SER A 454 9.84 32.69 -20.10
CA SER A 454 10.58 32.21 -21.28
C SER A 454 9.85 32.54 -22.60
N GLN A 455 8.52 32.43 -22.63
CA GLN A 455 7.72 32.80 -23.81
C GLN A 455 7.77 34.31 -24.06
N SER A 456 7.72 35.14 -23.01
CA SER A 456 7.90 36.60 -23.10
C SER A 456 9.28 36.96 -23.69
N LYS A 457 10.36 36.32 -23.22
CA LYS A 457 11.71 36.52 -23.77
C LYS A 457 11.84 36.09 -25.24
N ARG A 458 11.18 34.99 -25.66
CA ARG A 458 11.17 34.57 -27.08
C ARG A 458 10.42 35.57 -27.97
N ARG A 459 9.34 36.19 -27.48
CA ARG A 459 8.61 37.23 -28.23
C ARG A 459 9.39 38.55 -28.34
N LEU A 460 10.23 38.86 -27.36
CA LEU A 460 11.04 40.08 -27.34
C LEU A 460 12.40 39.93 -28.06
N GLY A 461 12.95 38.72 -28.15
CA GLY A 461 14.20 38.41 -28.86
C GLY A 461 14.02 37.99 -30.33
N GLY A 462 12.79 38.00 -30.84
CA GLY A 462 12.47 37.83 -32.26
C GLY A 462 12.33 39.19 -32.95
N PHE A 463 13.42 39.95 -33.00
CA PHE A 463 13.66 41.06 -33.92
C PHE A 463 15.08 40.93 -34.47
#